data_AF-A0A6P7GFW9-F1
#
_entry.id   AF-A0A6P7GFW9-F1
#
_cell.length_a   1.000
_cell.length_b   1.000
_cell.length_c   1.000
_cell.angle_alpha   90.00
_cell.angle_beta   90.00
_cell.angle_gamma   90.00
#
_symmetry.space_group_name_H-M   'P 1'
#
loop_
_entity.id
_entity.type
_entity.pdbx_description
1 polymer ?
#
loop_
_entity_poly.entity_id
_entity_poly.type
_entity_poly.pdbx_seq_one_letter_code
_entity_poly.pdbx_strand_id
1 'polypeptide(L)' 'MKIITAEEAPTRGRVQIAGNSITSNMNSAFQLLGYCPQHDALWKNITVREHLEVYASIRG' A
#
# COMPACT_ATOMS: atom_id res chain seq x y z
N MET A 1 -8.60 6.66 -0.45
CA MET A 1 -7.31 7.37 -0.24
C MET A 1 -6.41 7.19 -1.46
N LYS A 2 -6.96 7.30 -2.67
CA LYS A 2 -6.37 6.72 -3.90
C LYS A 2 -5.10 7.41 -4.39
N ILE A 3 -4.97 8.70 -4.14
CA ILE A 3 -3.80 9.49 -4.55
C ILE A 3 -2.59 9.19 -3.64
N ILE A 4 -2.81 8.95 -2.35
CA ILE A 4 -1.74 8.66 -1.39
C ILE A 4 -1.22 7.23 -1.55
N THR A 5 -2.13 6.28 -1.83
CA THR A 5 -1.79 4.88 -2.13
C THR A 5 -1.26 4.67 -3.56
N ALA A 6 -1.11 5.75 -4.34
CA ALA A 6 -0.70 5.74 -5.76
C ALA A 6 -1.60 4.90 -6.70
N GLU A 7 -2.84 4.63 -6.31
CA GLU A 7 -3.87 4.06 -7.19
C GLU A 7 -4.26 5.06 -8.30
N GLU A 8 -4.21 6.36 -8.00
CA GLU A 8 -4.48 7.44 -8.96
C GLU A 8 -3.39 8.51 -8.89
N ALA A 9 -3.01 9.05 -10.06
CA ALA A 9 -2.04 10.14 -10.13
C ALA A 9 -2.66 11.45 -9.60
N PRO A 10 -1.89 12.29 -8.89
CA PRO A 10 -2.37 13.59 -8.44
C PRO A 10 -2.65 14.49 -9.64
N THR A 11 -3.85 15.08 -9.69
CA THR A 11 -4.19 16.08 -10.73
C THR A 11 -3.33 17.34 -10.59
N ARG A 12 -2.98 17.72 -9.36
CA ARG A 12 -2.07 18.83 -9.02
C ARG A 12 -1.37 18.54 -7.69
N GLY A 13 -0.24 19.21 -7.47
CA GLY A 13 0.53 19.09 -6.22
C GLY A 13 1.48 17.89 -6.20
N ARG A 14 1.98 17.56 -5.00
CA ARG A 14 2.90 16.43 -4.79
C ARG A 14 2.53 15.68 -3.52
N VAL A 15 2.81 14.38 -3.51
CA VAL A 15 2.68 13.53 -2.33
C VAL A 15 4.07 13.07 -1.90
N GLN A 16 4.32 13.16 -0.59
CA GLN A 16 5.54 12.67 0.03
C GLN A 16 5.20 11.82 1.26
N ILE A 17 5.85 10.68 1.38
CA ILE A 17 5.73 9.74 2.50
C ILE A 17 7.14 9.54 3.08
N ALA A 18 7.32 9.80 4.37
CA ALA A 18 8.61 9.71 5.05
C ALA A 18 9.75 10.46 4.30
N GLY A 19 9.45 11.65 3.76
CA GLY A 19 10.40 12.46 2.98
C GLY A 19 10.59 12.02 1.52
N ASN A 20 10.16 10.82 1.15
CA ASN A 20 10.25 10.30 -0.22
C ASN A 20 9.04 10.73 -1.05
N SER A 21 9.27 11.20 -2.27
CA SER A 21 8.17 11.48 -3.20
C SER A 21 7.70 10.20 -3.88
N ILE A 22 6.38 9.98 -3.91
CA ILE A 22 5.78 8.77 -4.50
C ILE A 22 6.03 8.65 -6.01
N THR A 23 6.29 9.77 -6.70
CA THR A 23 6.57 9.80 -8.14
C THR A 23 8.02 9.47 -8.48
N SER A 24 8.95 9.64 -7.54
CA SER A 24 10.39 9.42 -7.77
C SER A 24 10.91 8.17 -7.07
N ASN A 25 10.50 7.95 -5.81
CA ASN A 25 10.96 6.86 -4.96
C ASN A 25 9.78 6.11 -4.33
N MET A 26 9.02 5.43 -5.17
CA MET A 26 7.81 4.72 -4.77
C MET A 26 8.09 3.59 -3.76
N ASN A 27 9.11 2.79 -4.00
CA ASN A 27 9.46 1.66 -3.14
C ASN A 27 9.82 2.12 -1.72
N SER A 28 10.73 3.10 -1.58
CA SER A 28 11.11 3.64 -0.27
C SER A 28 9.95 4.35 0.45
N ALA A 29 9.04 4.98 -0.31
CA ALA A 29 7.85 5.61 0.24
C ALA A 29 6.87 4.58 0.83
N PHE A 30 6.64 3.45 0.15
CA PHE A 30 5.64 2.46 0.58
C PHE A 30 6.18 1.37 1.50
N GLN A 31 7.49 1.17 1.57
CA GLN A 31 8.11 0.16 2.46
C GLN A 31 7.72 0.38 3.93
N LEU A 32 7.54 1.65 4.34
CA LEU A 32 7.18 2.05 5.69
C LEU A 32 5.67 2.30 5.88
N LEU A 33 4.83 2.06 4.86
CA LEU A 33 3.40 2.39 4.89
C LEU A 33 2.52 1.14 4.74
N GLY A 34 1.63 0.90 5.72
CA GLY A 34 0.51 -0.03 5.61
C GLY A 34 -0.78 0.69 5.24
N TYR A 35 -1.61 0.10 4.38
CA TYR A 35 -2.94 0.63 4.03
C TYR A 35 -4.01 -0.45 4.27
N CYS A 36 -5.10 -0.06 4.92
CA CYS A 36 -6.29 -0.90 5.09
C CYS A 36 -7.48 -0.20 4.39
N PRO A 37 -8.11 -0.82 3.38
CA PRO A 37 -9.24 -0.22 2.69
C PRO A 37 -10.52 -0.22 3.53
N GLN A 38 -11.53 0.54 3.08
CA GLN A 38 -12.85 0.56 3.73
C GLN A 38 -13.68 -0.70 3.46
N HIS A 39 -13.39 -1.40 2.36
CA HIS A 39 -14.04 -2.66 2.03
C HIS A 39 -13.25 -3.83 2.64
N ASP A 40 -13.90 -5.00 2.73
CA ASP A 40 -13.27 -6.20 3.23
C ASP A 40 -12.15 -6.68 2.28
N ALA A 41 -10.90 -6.62 2.76
CA ALA A 41 -9.71 -7.02 2.01
C ALA A 41 -9.36 -8.51 2.19
N LEU A 42 -10.18 -9.27 2.94
CA LEU A 42 -9.90 -10.68 3.22
C LEU A 42 -10.14 -11.57 2.00
N TRP A 43 -9.19 -12.47 1.73
CA TRP A 43 -9.36 -13.53 0.75
C TRP A 43 -10.27 -14.63 1.30
N LYS A 44 -11.41 -14.86 0.63
CA LYS A 44 -12.47 -15.77 1.11
C LYS A 44 -12.13 -17.27 1.04
N ASN A 45 -11.10 -17.63 0.28
CA ASN A 45 -10.79 -19.03 -0.04
C ASN A 45 -9.60 -19.57 0.77
N ILE A 46 -9.09 -18.81 1.74
CA ILE A 46 -7.96 -19.20 2.57
C ILE A 46 -8.21 -18.86 4.04
N THR A 47 -7.48 -19.50 4.92
CA THR A 47 -7.49 -19.23 6.36
C THR A 47 -6.77 -17.94 6.70
N VAL A 48 -7.02 -17.42 7.91
CA VAL A 48 -6.33 -16.22 8.42
C VAL A 48 -4.81 -16.42 8.49
N ARG A 49 -4.34 -17.63 8.82
CA ARG A 49 -2.90 -17.94 8.85
C ARG A 49 -2.29 -17.81 7.46
N GLU A 50 -2.89 -18.45 6.47
CA GLU A 50 -2.41 -18.39 5.07
C GLU A 50 -2.44 -16.96 4.55
N HIS A 51 -3.46 -16.16 4.90
CA HIS A 51 -3.52 -14.74 4.55
C HIS A 51 -2.30 -13.97 5.09
N LEU A 52 -1.95 -14.17 6.36
CA LEU A 52 -0.80 -13.52 6.98
C LEU A 52 0.53 -13.99 6.37
N GLU A 53 0.67 -15.29 6.09
CA GLU A 53 1.87 -15.85 5.45
C GLU A 53 2.08 -15.27 4.04
N VAL A 54 1.02 -15.23 3.22
CA VAL A 54 1.09 -14.63 1.87
C VAL A 54 1.38 -13.13 1.96
N TYR A 55 0.69 -12.38 2.82
CA TYR A 55 0.92 -10.95 2.97
C TYR A 55 2.37 -10.66 3.43
N ALA A 56 2.90 -11.44 4.37
CA ALA A 56 4.28 -11.33 4.82
C ALA A 56 5.29 -11.67 3.72
N SER A 57 5.01 -12.66 2.85
CA SER A 57 5.91 -13.01 1.74
C SER A 57 6.02 -11.94 0.65
N ILE A 58 4.98 -11.13 0.47
CA ILE A 58 4.94 -10.05 -0.54
C ILE A 58 5.53 -8.75 0.02
N ARG A 59 5.29 -8.47 1.30
CA ARG A 59 5.68 -7.21 1.97
C ARG A 59 7.02 -7.29 2.71
N GLY A 60 7.47 -8.50 3.06
CA GLY A 60 8.70 -8.80 3.79
C GLY A 60 9.96 -8.64 2.96
#